data_AF-X0YNG4-F1
#
_entry.id   AF-X0YNG4-F1
#
_cell.length_a   1.000
_cell.length_b   1.000
_cell.length_c   1.000
_cell.angle_alpha   90.00
_cell.angle_beta   90.00
_cell.angle_gamma   90.00
#
_symmetry.space_group_name_H-M   'P 1'
#
loop_
_entity.id
_entity.type
_entity.pdbx_description
1 polymer ?
#
loop_
_entity_poly.entity_id
_entity_poly.type
_entity_poly.pdbx_seq_one_letter_code
_entity_poly.pdbx_strand_id
1 'polypeptide(L)'
;SVGYRAFWSFNIYGLMGTEIKDARLDFSARNMAGDPFSAITGLIGLRLWKVSYGQGGLPNFDITGVTLQEPDYVLHEPPSVVDVTPEMRRLVEKASTRFQVEALFMSKTNGNGVAEWIEWPAVTLEVTYYEK
;
A
#
# COMPACT_ATOMS: atom_id res chain seq x y z
N SER A 1 -9.43 17.65 0.99
CA SER A 1 -10.09 16.76 1.96
C SER A 1 -9.60 15.33 1.66
N VAL A 2 -9.15 14.59 2.68
CA VAL A 2 -8.46 13.28 2.55
C VAL A 2 -9.43 12.12 2.28
N GLY A 3 -9.33 11.39 1.16
CA GLY A 3 -10.15 10.19 0.88
C GLY A 3 -10.07 9.08 1.95
N TYR A 4 -10.88 8.02 1.80
CA TYR A 4 -10.75 6.84 2.68
C TYR A 4 -9.32 6.25 2.59
N ARG A 5 -8.81 5.80 3.75
CA ARG A 5 -7.43 5.32 3.91
C ARG A 5 -7.36 3.98 4.59
N ALA A 6 -6.37 3.19 4.20
CA ALA A 6 -5.93 2.00 4.91
C ALA A 6 -4.40 2.03 5.06
N PHE A 7 -3.92 1.42 6.15
CA PHE A 7 -2.50 1.43 6.50
C PHE A 7 -2.03 0.05 6.95
N TRP A 8 -0.84 -0.33 6.51
CA TRP A 8 -0.17 -1.57 6.91
C TRP A 8 1.28 -1.31 7.29
N SER A 9 1.76 -2.04 8.30
CA SER A 9 3.14 -1.96 8.80
C SER A 9 3.69 -3.34 9.06
N PHE A 10 4.62 -3.77 8.20
CA PHE A 10 5.26 -5.08 8.26
C PHE A 10 6.58 -4.98 9.04
N ASN A 11 6.84 -5.95 9.93
CA ASN A 11 8.14 -6.09 10.57
C ASN A 11 9.10 -6.78 9.60
N ILE A 12 10.18 -6.10 9.19
CA ILE A 12 11.18 -6.62 8.27
C ILE A 12 12.57 -6.72 8.92
N TYR A 13 12.65 -6.56 10.25
CA TYR A 13 13.91 -6.63 10.99
C TYR A 13 14.71 -7.92 10.72
N GLY A 14 14.02 -9.07 10.63
CA GLY A 14 14.65 -10.36 10.36
C GLY A 14 15.29 -10.49 8.97
N LEU A 15 15.00 -9.57 8.04
CA LEU A 15 15.53 -9.60 6.67
C LEU A 15 16.83 -8.80 6.53
N MET A 16 17.32 -8.16 7.59
CA MET A 16 18.50 -7.29 7.52
C MET A 16 19.73 -8.04 7.03
N GLY A 17 20.34 -7.51 5.97
CA GLY A 17 21.53 -8.07 5.35
C GLY A 17 21.30 -9.35 4.53
N THR A 18 20.04 -9.77 4.32
CA THR A 18 19.71 -10.82 3.35
C THR A 18 19.68 -10.25 1.93
N GLU A 19 19.80 -11.12 0.92
CA GLU A 19 19.63 -10.73 -0.47
C GLU A 19 18.18 -10.95 -0.93
N ILE A 20 17.43 -9.88 -1.18
CA ILE A 20 16.02 -9.95 -1.62
C ILE A 20 15.95 -10.33 -3.11
N LYS A 21 15.32 -11.47 -3.39
CA LYS A 21 15.07 -11.97 -4.76
C LYS A 21 13.77 -11.44 -5.33
N ASP A 22 12.68 -11.58 -4.59
CA ASP A 22 11.31 -11.21 -4.97
C ASP A 22 10.56 -10.79 -3.70
N ALA A 23 9.72 -9.75 -3.80
CA ALA A 23 8.83 -9.35 -2.72
C ALA A 23 7.50 -8.82 -3.27
N ARG A 24 6.39 -9.25 -2.66
CA ARG A 24 5.04 -8.94 -3.14
C ARG A 24 4.11 -8.58 -1.99
N LEU A 25 3.22 -7.64 -2.23
CA LEU A 25 2.04 -7.42 -1.40
C LEU A 25 0.83 -8.07 -2.05
N ASP A 26 0.17 -8.94 -1.29
CA ASP A 26 -1.08 -9.58 -1.70
C ASP A 26 -2.28 -8.86 -1.06
N PHE A 27 -3.12 -8.29 -1.93
CA PHE A 27 -4.37 -7.59 -1.64
C PHE A 27 -5.62 -8.39 -2.09
N SER A 28 -5.45 -9.68 -2.42
CA SER A 28 -6.51 -10.53 -2.98
C SER A 28 -7.64 -10.80 -2.00
N ALA A 29 -7.34 -10.87 -0.70
CA ALA A 29 -8.34 -10.95 0.35
C ALA A 29 -9.01 -9.58 0.52
N ARG A 30 -10.19 -9.40 -0.07
CA ARG A 30 -10.93 -8.13 -0.04
C ARG A 30 -12.44 -8.31 -0.07
N ASN A 31 -13.14 -7.37 0.55
CA ASN A 31 -14.56 -7.12 0.36
C ASN A 31 -14.73 -5.75 -0.27
N MET A 32 -15.73 -5.58 -1.15
CA MET A 32 -15.93 -4.32 -1.86
C MET A 32 -17.44 -4.08 -2.07
N ALA A 33 -17.86 -2.82 -1.95
CA ALA A 33 -19.19 -2.39 -2.37
C ALA A 33 -19.09 -1.26 -3.40
N GLY A 34 -19.99 -1.29 -4.39
CA GLY A 34 -19.98 -0.36 -5.51
C GLY A 34 -18.75 -0.54 -6.40
N ASP A 35 -18.39 0.53 -7.09
CA ASP A 35 -17.16 0.64 -7.89
C ASP A 35 -16.35 1.86 -7.42
N PRO A 36 -15.62 1.73 -6.29
CA PRO A 36 -14.88 2.86 -5.72
C PRO A 36 -13.68 3.27 -6.58
N PHE A 37 -13.28 2.50 -7.59
CA PHE A 37 -12.08 2.78 -8.39
C PHE A 37 -12.37 3.61 -9.65
N SER A 38 -13.62 3.62 -10.10
CA SER A 38 -14.07 4.42 -11.23
C SER A 38 -13.66 5.90 -11.11
N ALA A 39 -13.09 6.41 -12.20
CA ALA A 39 -12.75 7.83 -12.33
C ALA A 39 -13.98 8.74 -12.51
N ILE A 40 -15.11 8.17 -12.92
CA ILE A 40 -16.32 8.91 -13.31
C ILE A 40 -17.35 8.85 -12.20
N THR A 41 -17.61 7.64 -11.71
CA THR A 41 -18.70 7.33 -10.80
C THR A 41 -18.21 6.76 -9.48
N GLY A 42 -16.90 6.71 -9.23
CA GLY A 42 -16.30 6.16 -8.02
C GLY A 42 -15.56 7.21 -7.20
N LEU A 43 -14.55 6.76 -6.44
CA LEU A 43 -13.70 7.60 -5.59
C LEU A 43 -12.43 8.10 -6.31
N ILE A 44 -12.46 8.15 -7.65
CA ILE A 44 -11.38 8.68 -8.51
C ILE A 44 -10.08 7.85 -8.39
N GLY A 45 -10.23 6.55 -8.14
CA GLY A 45 -9.12 5.61 -8.04
C GLY A 45 -8.31 5.71 -6.73
N LEU A 46 -7.40 4.77 -6.58
CA LEU A 46 -6.65 4.51 -5.35
C LEU A 46 -5.16 4.74 -5.57
N ARG A 47 -4.48 5.42 -4.64
CA ARG A 47 -3.02 5.47 -4.62
C ARG A 47 -2.45 4.51 -3.59
N LEU A 48 -1.37 3.82 -3.96
CA LEU A 48 -0.54 3.03 -3.04
C LEU A 48 0.81 3.71 -2.82
N TRP A 49 1.12 4.00 -1.57
CA TRP A 49 2.33 4.70 -1.16
C TRP A 49 3.15 3.85 -0.20
N LYS A 50 4.46 3.78 -0.41
CA LYS A 50 5.40 3.49 0.66
C LYS A 50 5.52 4.74 1.52
N VAL A 51 5.13 4.62 2.77
CA VAL A 51 5.22 5.70 3.76
C VAL A 51 6.28 5.37 4.80
N SER A 52 6.68 6.35 5.60
CA SER A 52 7.60 6.16 6.73
C SER A 52 7.07 6.90 7.94
N TYR A 53 6.18 6.24 8.66
CA TYR A 53 5.75 6.69 9.97
C TYR A 53 6.79 6.20 10.99
N GLY A 54 7.25 7.10 11.86
CA GLY A 54 8.30 6.80 12.84
C GLY A 54 8.00 5.56 13.69
N GLN A 55 8.94 5.13 14.52
CA GLN A 55 8.82 3.85 15.25
C GLN A 55 7.54 3.70 16.11
N GLY A 56 6.85 4.81 16.41
CA GLY A 56 5.55 4.84 17.10
C GLY A 56 4.32 4.46 16.27
N GLY A 57 4.45 4.14 14.98
CA GLY A 57 3.40 3.51 14.17
C GLY A 57 2.18 4.36 13.77
N LEU A 58 2.07 5.60 14.26
CA LEU A 58 1.01 6.53 13.87
C LEU A 58 1.50 7.57 12.86
N PRO A 59 0.66 7.97 11.89
CA PRO A 59 1.01 8.96 10.91
C PRO A 59 1.24 10.34 11.54
N ASN A 60 2.36 10.99 11.22
CA ASN A 60 2.46 12.44 11.35
C ASN A 60 1.58 13.09 10.28
N PHE A 61 1.13 14.33 10.52
CA PHE A 61 0.27 15.07 9.58
C PHE A 61 0.93 15.30 8.20
N ASP A 62 2.27 15.28 8.13
CA ASP A 62 3.02 15.39 6.89
C ASP A 62 3.27 14.00 6.29
N ILE A 63 2.50 13.66 5.25
CA ILE A 63 2.67 12.42 4.49
C ILE A 63 3.83 12.62 3.53
N THR A 64 4.99 12.07 3.87
CA THR A 64 6.10 11.91 2.93
C THR A 64 6.22 10.44 2.55
N GLY A 65 5.90 10.11 1.31
CA GLY A 65 6.00 8.74 0.79
C GLY A 65 6.44 8.71 -0.67
N VAL A 66 6.78 7.52 -1.17
CA VAL A 66 7.01 7.26 -2.60
C VAL A 66 5.92 6.32 -3.11
N THR A 67 5.45 6.51 -4.33
CA THR A 67 4.42 5.66 -4.94
C THR A 67 4.98 4.27 -5.24
N LEU A 68 4.20 3.22 -4.95
CA LEU A 68 4.64 1.82 -5.14
C LEU A 68 4.42 1.29 -6.56
N GLN A 69 3.61 1.96 -7.38
CA GLN A 69 3.39 1.59 -8.78
C GLN A 69 3.76 2.76 -9.67
N GLU A 70 4.86 2.59 -10.42
CA GLU A 70 5.22 3.47 -11.54
C GLU A 70 4.85 2.75 -12.85
N PRO A 71 4.37 3.46 -13.89
CA PRO A 71 4.13 4.91 -13.96
C PRO A 71 2.74 5.35 -13.47
N ASP A 72 1.81 4.42 -13.21
CA ASP A 72 0.42 4.74 -12.89
C ASP A 72 0.24 5.05 -11.39
N TYR A 73 0.30 6.34 -11.08
CA TYR A 73 0.13 6.88 -9.73
C TYR A 73 -1.24 6.61 -9.09
N VAL A 74 -2.24 6.20 -9.88
CA VAL A 74 -3.63 6.01 -9.46
C VAL A 74 -4.16 4.72 -10.09
N LEU A 75 -4.56 3.78 -9.23
CA LEU A 75 -5.19 2.53 -9.62
C LEU A 75 -6.68 2.75 -9.86
N HIS A 76 -7.12 2.41 -11.06
CA HIS A 76 -8.54 2.41 -11.45
C HIS A 76 -9.18 1.02 -11.38
N GLU A 77 -8.45 0.06 -10.81
CA GLU A 77 -8.93 -1.27 -10.46
C GLU A 77 -8.37 -1.68 -9.10
N PRO A 78 -9.06 -2.56 -8.36
CA PRO A 78 -8.55 -3.05 -7.08
C PRO A 78 -7.26 -3.84 -7.26
N PRO A 79 -6.17 -3.48 -6.52
CA PRO A 79 -4.92 -4.24 -6.60
C PRO A 79 -5.16 -5.69 -6.16
N SER A 80 -4.53 -6.63 -6.87
CA SER A 80 -4.42 -8.03 -6.47
C SER A 80 -3.03 -8.29 -5.89
N VAL A 81 -2.00 -8.21 -6.72
CA VAL A 81 -0.60 -8.39 -6.32
C VAL A 81 0.22 -7.19 -6.75
N VAL A 82 1.02 -6.65 -5.84
CA VAL A 82 1.91 -5.51 -6.10
C VAL A 82 3.35 -5.95 -5.88
N ASP A 83 4.18 -5.85 -6.92
CA ASP A 83 5.62 -6.05 -6.79
C ASP A 83 6.22 -4.90 -5.97
N VAL A 84 6.91 -5.25 -4.89
CA VAL A 84 7.61 -4.32 -4.00
C VAL A 84 9.08 -4.70 -3.84
N THR A 85 9.60 -5.52 -4.76
CA THR A 85 10.99 -5.99 -4.75
C THR A 85 12.00 -4.85 -4.72
N PRO A 86 11.89 -3.78 -5.55
CA PRO A 86 12.85 -2.68 -5.53
C PRO A 86 12.86 -1.93 -4.19
N GLU A 87 11.70 -1.73 -3.59
CA GLU A 87 11.53 -1.07 -2.30
C GLU A 87 12.11 -1.91 -1.17
N MET A 88 11.82 -3.21 -1.16
CA MET A 88 12.33 -4.13 -0.16
C MET A 88 13.85 -4.25 -0.20
N ARG A 89 14.46 -4.31 -1.40
CA ARG A 89 15.93 -4.24 -1.56
C ARG A 89 16.50 -2.99 -0.90
N ARG A 90 15.97 -1.81 -1.24
CA ARG A 90 16.40 -0.52 -0.67
C ARG A 90 16.23 -0.45 0.85
N LEU A 91 15.16 -1.02 1.39
CA LEU A 91 14.89 -1.00 2.84
C LEU A 91 15.85 -1.92 3.60
N VAL A 92 16.13 -3.10 3.05
CA VAL A 92 17.08 -4.06 3.64
C VAL A 92 18.52 -3.52 3.60
N GLU A 93 18.94 -2.93 2.48
CA GLU A 93 20.24 -2.25 2.35
C GLU A 93 20.42 -1.13 3.39
N LYS A 94 19.34 -0.39 3.69
CA LYS A 94 19.32 0.69 4.69
C LYS A 94 19.14 0.21 6.13
N ALA A 95 19.11 -1.10 6.37
CA ALA A 95 18.80 -1.68 7.68
C ALA A 95 17.52 -1.10 8.31
N SER A 96 16.46 -0.96 7.50
CA SER A 96 15.15 -0.54 7.99
C SER A 96 14.46 -1.69 8.74
N THR A 97 13.77 -1.37 9.83
CA THR A 97 13.05 -2.38 10.64
C THR A 97 11.60 -2.61 10.19
N ARG A 98 11.06 -1.69 9.38
CA ARG A 98 9.66 -1.69 8.95
C ARG A 98 9.53 -1.41 7.47
N PHE A 99 8.53 -2.05 6.86
CA PHE A 99 7.97 -1.66 5.57
C PHE A 99 6.53 -1.22 5.81
N GLN A 100 6.19 -0.01 5.38
CA GLN A 100 4.91 0.63 5.68
C GLN A 100 4.24 1.13 4.41
N VAL A 101 2.95 0.89 4.33
CA VAL A 101 2.16 1.10 3.12
C VAL A 101 0.86 1.82 3.47
N GLU A 102 0.51 2.82 2.67
CA GLU A 102 -0.77 3.50 2.75
C GLU A 102 -1.53 3.36 1.42
N ALA A 103 -2.79 2.96 1.51
CA ALA A 103 -3.75 3.06 0.42
C ALA A 103 -4.66 4.27 0.66
N LEU A 104 -4.84 5.12 -0.35
CA LEU A 104 -5.64 6.34 -0.25
C LEU A 104 -6.46 6.54 -1.52
N PHE A 105 -7.79 6.63 -1.40
CA PHE A 105 -8.62 7.09 -2.50
C PHE A 105 -8.44 8.58 -2.77
N MET A 106 -8.56 8.95 -4.04
CA MET A 106 -8.41 10.35 -4.47
C MET A 106 -9.60 11.21 -4.06
N SER A 107 -10.78 10.63 -3.83
CA SER A 107 -11.96 11.29 -3.29
C SER A 107 -12.50 10.59 -2.03
N LYS A 108 -13.25 11.34 -1.21
CA LYS A 108 -14.03 10.80 -0.07
C LYS A 108 -15.41 10.30 -0.46
N THR A 109 -15.99 10.89 -1.50
CA THR A 109 -17.37 10.63 -1.94
C THR A 109 -17.53 11.22 -3.34
N ASN A 110 -18.46 10.66 -4.12
CA ASN A 110 -18.96 11.23 -5.36
C ASN A 110 -20.35 11.88 -5.21
N GLY A 111 -20.94 11.86 -4.00
CA GLY A 111 -22.24 12.47 -3.71
C GLY A 111 -23.45 11.77 -4.31
N ASN A 112 -23.33 10.55 -4.83
CA ASN A 112 -24.43 9.86 -5.51
C ASN A 112 -25.39 9.08 -4.56
N GLY A 113 -25.10 9.06 -3.25
CA GLY A 113 -25.88 8.32 -2.26
C GLY A 113 -25.70 6.79 -2.29
N VAL A 114 -24.72 6.28 -3.04
CA VAL A 114 -24.35 4.87 -3.13
C VAL A 114 -23.12 4.60 -2.25
N ALA A 115 -23.09 3.45 -1.58
CA ALA A 115 -21.94 3.05 -0.80
C ALA A 115 -20.78 2.60 -1.72
N GLU A 116 -19.62 3.22 -1.52
CA GLU A 116 -18.37 2.93 -2.24
C GLU A 116 -17.26 2.71 -1.24
N TRP A 117 -16.79 1.48 -1.13
CA TRP A 117 -15.71 1.13 -0.23
C TRP A 117 -15.03 -0.17 -0.66
N ILE A 118 -13.80 -0.33 -0.20
CA ILE A 118 -13.07 -1.59 -0.21
C ILE A 118 -12.48 -1.80 1.18
N GLU A 119 -12.50 -3.04 1.63
CA GLU A 119 -11.91 -3.48 2.88
C GLU A 119 -10.98 -4.65 2.60
N TRP A 120 -9.78 -4.60 3.18
CA TRP A 120 -8.83 -5.71 3.16
C TRP A 120 -8.72 -6.30 4.57
N PRO A 121 -9.37 -7.45 4.87
CA PRO A 121 -9.22 -8.11 6.17
C PRO A 121 -7.78 -8.53 6.45
N ALA A 122 -7.00 -8.78 5.40
CA ALA A 122 -5.56 -9.02 5.48
C ALA A 122 -4.87 -8.50 4.21
N VAL A 123 -3.65 -7.98 4.39
CA VAL A 123 -2.68 -7.78 3.32
C VAL A 123 -1.41 -8.49 3.75
N THR A 124 -0.89 -9.36 2.89
CA THR A 124 0.28 -10.18 3.19
C THR A 124 1.49 -9.65 2.45
N LEU A 125 2.62 -9.49 3.16
CA LEU A 125 3.92 -9.28 2.54
C LEU A 125 4.63 -10.63 2.40
N GLU A 126 4.84 -11.06 1.17
CA GLU A 126 5.61 -12.26 0.84
C GLU A 126 7.00 -11.84 0.37
N VAL A 127 8.05 -12.47 0.91
CA VAL A 127 9.44 -12.14 0.59
C VAL A 127 10.24 -13.41 0.36
N THR A 128 10.83 -13.52 -0.82
CA THR A 128 11.83 -14.55 -1.14
C THR A 128 13.22 -13.94 -1.05
N TYR A 129 14.11 -14.55 -0.28
CA TYR A 129 15.47 -14.08 -0.05
C TYR A 129 16.46 -15.24 0.05
N TYR A 130 17.74 -14.94 -0.13
CA TYR A 130 18.82 -15.86 0.23
C TYR A 130 19.33 -15.55 1.64
N GLU A 131 19.45 -16.61 2.44
CA GLU A 131 20.18 -16.56 3.69
C GLU A 131 21.66 -16.27 3.43
N LYS A 132 22.34 -15.73 4.45
CA LYS A 132 23.77 -15.46 4.38
C LYS A 132 24.59 -16.75 4.45
#